data_AF-A0A9Q4C7G5-F1
#
_entry.id   AF-A0A9Q4C7G5-F1
#
_cell.length_a   1.000
_cell.length_b   1.000
_cell.length_c   1.000
_cell.angle_alpha   90.00
_cell.angle_beta   90.00
_cell.angle_gamma   90.00
#
_symmetry.space_group_name_H-M   'P 1'
#
loop_
_entity.id
_entity.type
_entity.pdbx_description
1 polymer ?
#
loop_
_entity_poly.entity_id
_entity_poly.type
_entity_poly.pdbx_seq_one_letter_code
_entity_poly.pdbx_strand_id
1 'polypeptide(L)'
;MAVVTMRELLDAGVHFGHQTRRWNPKMKRFIFTDRNGIYIIDLQQTLTYIDQAYEFVKETVAHGGTILFVGTKKQAQEAVATEAERVGMPFVNHRWLGGMLTNFQTVSKRLHRMKELQAMDAAEDGYEGRTKKEILMLTRERTKLERVLGGISDMTRVPSALWIVDTNKEHIAVSEAHKLNIPVVAVLDTNCDPDVVNFPIPGNDDAIRSISVLSRIISSAVEAGKKARSDRELAAAKESAGESKAEATEETAKVEVAAKVEATEAVAESAPKEDAAASEQSAE
;
A
#
# COMPACT_ATOMS: atom_id res chain seq x y z
N MET A 1 0.90 16.32 5.37
CA MET A 1 1.79 17.34 4.80
C MET A 1 3.20 16.81 4.93
N ALA A 2 4.00 16.80 3.86
CA ALA A 2 5.33 16.21 3.88
C ALA A 2 6.19 16.87 4.97
N VAL A 3 6.79 16.04 5.84
CA VAL A 3 7.54 16.44 7.04
C VAL A 3 8.95 16.93 6.69
N VAL A 4 9.29 17.09 5.40
CA VAL A 4 10.66 17.33 4.94
C VAL A 4 10.84 18.76 4.47
N THR A 5 11.87 19.40 5.02
CA THR A 5 12.23 20.77 4.65
C THR A 5 13.08 20.79 3.39
N MET A 6 13.01 21.89 2.63
CA MET A 6 13.90 22.08 1.46
C MET A 6 15.38 21.93 1.82
N ARG A 7 15.76 22.35 3.03
CA ARG A 7 17.12 22.22 3.55
C ARG A 7 17.55 20.76 3.66
N GLU A 8 16.67 19.88 4.14
CA GLU A 8 16.96 18.45 4.24
C GLU A 8 17.16 17.81 2.86
N LEU A 9 16.33 18.18 1.86
CA LEU A 9 16.53 17.72 0.47
C LEU A 9 17.84 18.23 -0.12
N LEU A 10 18.23 19.47 0.22
CA LEU A 10 19.48 20.07 -0.20
C LEU A 10 20.68 19.32 0.41
N ASP A 11 20.68 19.08 1.72
CA ASP A 11 21.73 18.40 2.47
C ASP A 11 21.88 16.92 2.04
N ALA A 12 20.76 16.27 1.69
CA ALA A 12 20.75 14.91 1.15
C ALA A 12 21.26 14.82 -0.31
N GLY A 13 21.37 15.96 -1.01
CA GLY A 13 21.85 16.01 -2.39
C GLY A 13 20.82 15.64 -3.44
N VAL A 14 19.53 15.83 -3.15
CA VAL A 14 18.40 15.52 -4.07
C VAL A 14 18.42 16.41 -5.31
N HIS A 15 18.95 17.62 -5.18
CA HIS A 15 19.00 18.63 -6.25
C HIS A 15 20.05 18.35 -7.34
N PHE A 16 20.96 17.41 -7.15
CA PHE A 16 21.95 17.07 -8.17
C PHE A 16 21.34 16.14 -9.22
N GLY A 17 21.43 16.52 -10.49
CA GLY A 17 21.12 15.64 -11.60
C GLY A 17 22.37 15.03 -12.24
N HIS A 18 22.21 14.55 -13.47
CA HIS A 18 23.30 14.03 -14.29
C HIS A 18 24.03 15.14 -15.08
N GLN A 19 25.09 14.71 -15.78
CA GLN A 19 25.84 15.54 -16.71
C GLN A 19 24.98 16.05 -17.87
N THR A 20 25.27 17.25 -18.36
CA THR A 20 24.49 17.92 -19.41
C THR A 20 24.34 17.13 -20.71
N ARG A 21 25.27 16.21 -21.00
CA ARG A 21 25.22 15.31 -22.17
C ARG A 21 24.25 14.13 -22.08
N ARG A 22 23.74 13.80 -20.88
CA ARG A 22 22.91 12.60 -20.62
C ARG A 22 21.44 12.91 -20.33
N TRP A 23 21.01 14.15 -20.54
CA TRP A 23 19.67 14.58 -20.16
C TRP A 23 18.60 14.26 -21.20
N ASN A 24 17.36 14.18 -20.73
CA ASN A 24 16.16 14.08 -21.55
C ASN A 24 15.56 15.50 -21.74
N PRO A 25 15.33 15.97 -22.98
CA PRO A 25 14.75 17.28 -23.24
C PRO A 25 13.40 17.54 -22.54
N LYS A 26 12.60 16.50 -22.28
CA LYS A 26 11.32 16.63 -21.56
C LYS A 26 11.49 16.99 -20.08
N MET A 27 12.64 16.68 -19.48
CA MET A 27 12.97 17.07 -18.12
C MET A 27 13.29 18.55 -17.97
N LYS A 28 13.37 19.33 -19.07
CA LYS A 28 13.66 20.78 -19.05
C LYS A 28 12.78 21.55 -18.05
N ARG A 29 11.52 21.16 -17.88
CA ARG A 29 10.57 21.80 -16.95
C ARG A 29 10.97 21.67 -15.47
N PHE A 30 11.69 20.60 -15.11
CA PHE A 30 12.12 20.32 -13.73
C PHE A 30 13.56 20.74 -13.44
N ILE A 31 14.31 21.13 -14.48
CA ILE A 31 15.71 21.56 -14.36
C ILE A 31 15.73 23.06 -14.08
N PHE A 32 16.41 23.47 -13.00
CA PHE A 32 16.56 24.86 -12.60
C PHE A 32 17.68 25.56 -13.38
N THR A 33 18.90 25.01 -13.35
CA THR A 33 20.09 25.56 -14.02
C THR A 33 21.13 24.46 -14.21
N ASP A 34 22.16 24.69 -15.02
CA ASP A 34 23.39 23.92 -15.00
C ASP A 34 24.49 24.64 -14.21
N ARG A 35 25.35 23.88 -13.51
CA ARG A 35 26.60 24.37 -12.90
C ARG A 35 27.68 23.32 -13.06
N ASN A 36 28.86 23.73 -13.54
CA ASN A 36 30.00 22.82 -13.74
C ASN A 36 29.66 21.58 -14.59
N GLY A 37 28.75 21.72 -15.56
CA GLY A 37 28.34 20.63 -16.44
C GLY A 37 27.39 19.59 -15.80
N ILE A 38 26.83 19.89 -14.62
CA ILE A 38 25.80 19.09 -13.94
C ILE A 38 24.51 19.91 -13.89
N TYR A 39 23.39 19.28 -14.23
CA TYR A 39 22.08 19.92 -14.08
C TYR A 39 21.63 19.92 -12.61
N ILE A 40 21.04 21.02 -12.19
CA ILE A 40 20.44 21.20 -10.88
C ILE A 40 18.92 21.12 -11.03
N ILE A 41 18.30 20.24 -10.27
CA ILE A 41 16.85 20.02 -10.24
C ILE A 41 16.19 21.06 -9.33
N ASP A 42 15.03 21.58 -9.74
CA ASP A 42 14.25 22.54 -8.97
C ASP A 42 13.56 21.88 -7.77
N LEU A 43 14.09 22.15 -6.56
CA LEU A 43 13.54 21.62 -5.32
C LEU A 43 12.15 22.15 -4.96
N GLN A 44 11.74 23.32 -5.46
CA GLN A 44 10.38 23.83 -5.22
C GLN A 44 9.35 22.97 -5.92
N GLN A 45 9.64 22.60 -7.17
CA GLN A 45 8.84 21.63 -7.90
C GLN A 45 8.91 20.27 -7.22
N THR A 46 10.10 19.79 -6.84
CA THR A 46 10.25 18.52 -6.11
C THR A 46 9.33 18.44 -4.88
N LEU A 47 9.26 19.49 -4.05
CA LEU A 47 8.37 19.52 -2.88
C LEU A 47 6.90 19.38 -3.27
N THR A 48 6.46 20.10 -4.29
CA THR A 48 5.07 20.04 -4.78
C THR A 48 4.70 18.63 -5.26
N TYR A 49 5.61 17.99 -6.00
CA TYR A 49 5.41 16.63 -6.50
C TYR A 49 5.54 15.56 -5.41
N ILE A 50 6.40 15.79 -4.41
CA ILE A 50 6.46 14.94 -3.21
C ILE A 50 5.12 14.96 -2.49
N ASP A 51 4.51 16.14 -2.30
CA ASP A 51 3.21 16.25 -1.63
C ASP A 51 2.10 15.51 -2.41
N GLN A 52 2.09 15.62 -3.74
CA GLN A 52 1.14 14.89 -4.60
C GLN A 52 1.33 13.36 -4.49
N ALA A 53 2.57 12.90 -4.60
CA ALA A 53 2.91 11.48 -4.46
C ALA A 53 2.59 10.96 -3.06
N TYR A 54 2.86 11.76 -2.02
CA TYR A 54 2.59 11.42 -0.63
C TYR A 54 1.09 11.20 -0.39
N GLU A 55 0.24 12.12 -0.86
CA GLU A 55 -1.21 11.98 -0.67
C GLU A 55 -1.76 10.79 -1.46
N PHE A 56 -1.32 10.58 -2.70
CA PHE A 56 -1.71 9.41 -3.49
C PHE A 56 -1.32 8.08 -2.81
N VAL A 57 -0.10 7.99 -2.29
CA VAL A 57 0.39 6.80 -1.57
C VAL A 57 -0.43 6.56 -0.31
N LYS A 58 -0.62 7.60 0.50
CA LYS A 58 -1.41 7.54 1.72
C LYS A 58 -2.84 7.10 1.44
N GLU A 59 -3.48 7.66 0.41
CA GLU A 59 -4.83 7.30 0.00
C GLU A 59 -4.90 5.85 -0.48
N THR A 60 -3.98 5.41 -1.34
CA THR A 60 -3.93 4.03 -1.85
C THR A 60 -3.82 3.02 -0.71
N VAL A 61 -2.96 3.29 0.28
CA VAL A 61 -2.78 2.41 1.44
C VAL A 61 -3.96 2.48 2.41
N ALA A 62 -4.57 3.66 2.58
CA ALA A 62 -5.78 3.82 3.40
C ALA A 62 -6.96 2.99 2.87
N HIS A 63 -7.05 2.80 1.55
CA HIS A 63 -8.01 1.90 0.90
C HIS A 63 -7.59 0.42 0.94
N GLY A 64 -6.46 0.10 1.58
CA GLY A 64 -5.95 -1.27 1.72
C GLY A 64 -5.15 -1.77 0.52
N GLY A 65 -4.70 -0.88 -0.36
CA GLY A 65 -3.79 -1.22 -1.44
C GLY A 65 -2.38 -1.53 -0.95
N THR A 66 -1.64 -2.31 -1.74
CA THR A 66 -0.23 -2.64 -1.50
C THR A 66 0.68 -1.85 -2.44
N ILE A 67 1.81 -1.41 -1.92
CA ILE A 67 2.82 -0.67 -2.68
C ILE A 67 4.06 -1.53 -2.81
N LEU A 68 4.50 -1.77 -4.04
CA LEU A 68 5.73 -2.52 -4.30
C LEU A 68 6.89 -1.54 -4.49
N PHE A 69 7.90 -1.65 -3.63
CA PHE A 69 9.10 -0.83 -3.71
C PHE A 69 10.12 -1.49 -4.65
N VAL A 70 10.67 -0.75 -5.60
CA VAL A 70 11.60 -1.27 -6.61
C VAL A 70 12.84 -0.39 -6.68
N GLY A 71 14.00 -1.00 -6.49
CA GLY A 71 15.29 -0.34 -6.64
C GLY A 71 16.42 -1.36 -6.79
N THR A 72 16.79 -1.67 -8.03
CA THR A 72 17.85 -2.66 -8.33
C THR A 72 19.24 -2.03 -8.43
N LYS A 73 19.30 -0.71 -8.56
CA LYS A 73 20.53 0.08 -8.53
C LYS A 73 21.27 -0.12 -7.21
N LYS A 74 22.61 -0.28 -7.25
CA LYS A 74 23.43 -0.61 -6.07
C LYS A 74 23.20 0.35 -4.90
N GLN A 75 23.03 1.63 -5.20
CA GLN A 75 22.80 2.69 -4.23
C GLN A 75 21.40 2.67 -3.62
N ALA A 76 20.43 2.04 -4.30
CA ALA A 76 19.04 1.95 -3.88
C ALA A 76 18.72 0.65 -3.12
N GLN A 77 19.49 -0.43 -3.31
CA GLN A 77 19.12 -1.77 -2.84
C GLN A 77 18.82 -1.83 -1.35
N GLU A 78 19.73 -1.28 -0.53
CA GLU A 78 19.61 -1.31 0.93
C GLU A 78 18.51 -0.35 1.40
N ALA A 79 18.53 0.90 0.92
CA ALA A 79 17.54 1.91 1.29
C ALA A 79 16.10 1.45 1.00
N VAL A 80 15.86 0.85 -0.17
CA VAL A 80 14.54 0.33 -0.55
C VAL A 80 14.13 -0.86 0.31
N ALA A 81 15.04 -1.82 0.54
CA ALA A 81 14.75 -3.00 1.35
C ALA A 81 14.42 -2.62 2.80
N THR A 82 15.28 -1.84 3.46
CA THR A 82 15.12 -1.44 4.86
C THR A 82 13.81 -0.67 5.08
N GLU A 83 13.49 0.28 4.20
CA GLU A 83 12.27 1.08 4.32
C GLU A 83 11.01 0.25 4.07
N ALA A 84 11.03 -0.64 3.08
CA ALA A 84 9.90 -1.51 2.76
C ALA A 84 9.64 -2.56 3.85
N GLU A 85 10.70 -3.17 4.39
CA GLU A 85 10.62 -4.10 5.52
C GLU A 85 10.06 -3.41 6.77
N ARG A 86 10.54 -2.18 7.08
CA ARG A 86 10.04 -1.40 8.22
C ARG A 86 8.53 -1.20 8.14
N VAL A 87 8.02 -0.89 6.95
CA VAL A 87 6.58 -0.64 6.76
C VAL A 87 5.80 -1.89 6.40
N GLY A 88 6.43 -3.08 6.32
CA GLY A 88 5.78 -4.33 5.94
C GLY A 88 5.09 -4.24 4.57
N MET A 89 5.81 -3.73 3.57
CA MET A 89 5.39 -3.71 2.16
C MET A 89 6.37 -4.53 1.32
N PRO A 90 5.91 -5.10 0.19
CA PRO A 90 6.79 -5.89 -0.66
C PRO A 90 7.84 -5.04 -1.37
N PHE A 91 8.99 -5.65 -1.69
CA PHE A 91 10.08 -4.95 -2.37
C PHE A 91 10.88 -5.84 -3.34
N VAL A 92 11.57 -5.18 -4.28
CA VAL A 92 12.53 -5.78 -5.21
C VAL A 92 13.80 -4.93 -5.21
N ASN A 93 14.86 -5.43 -4.58
CA ASN A 93 16.14 -4.74 -4.43
C ASN A 93 17.28 -5.29 -5.31
N HIS A 94 17.10 -6.47 -5.92
CA HIS A 94 18.17 -7.13 -6.69
C HIS A 94 17.99 -7.05 -8.19
N ARG A 95 17.00 -7.77 -8.74
CA ARG A 95 16.79 -7.84 -10.19
C ARG A 95 15.31 -7.99 -10.48
N TRP A 96 14.79 -7.12 -11.34
CA TRP A 96 13.49 -7.31 -11.95
C TRP A 96 13.54 -8.44 -12.97
N LEU A 97 12.71 -9.47 -12.77
CA LEU A 97 12.48 -10.51 -13.78
C LEU A 97 11.35 -10.03 -14.69
N GLY A 98 11.57 -10.04 -16.00
CA GLY A 98 10.50 -9.74 -16.94
C GLY A 98 9.33 -10.70 -16.77
N GLY A 99 8.12 -10.18 -16.70
CA GLY A 99 6.92 -10.93 -16.40
C GLY A 99 6.55 -10.99 -14.92
N MET A 100 7.22 -10.22 -14.05
CA MET A 100 6.91 -10.20 -12.62
C MET A 100 5.47 -9.78 -12.32
N LEU A 101 4.94 -8.81 -13.06
CA LEU A 101 3.56 -8.36 -12.91
C LEU A 101 2.67 -8.97 -13.97
N THR A 102 3.12 -8.95 -15.23
CA THR A 102 2.32 -9.39 -16.37
C THR A 102 2.12 -10.90 -16.45
N ASN A 103 3.03 -11.70 -15.88
CA ASN A 103 2.94 -13.16 -15.79
C ASN A 103 3.08 -13.63 -14.33
N PHE A 104 2.28 -13.02 -13.45
CA PHE A 104 2.32 -13.28 -12.01
C PHE A 104 2.05 -14.76 -11.66
N GLN A 105 1.26 -15.49 -12.47
CA GLN A 105 1.01 -16.92 -12.25
C GLN A 105 2.30 -17.75 -12.30
N THR A 106 3.23 -17.43 -13.21
CA THR A 106 4.51 -18.13 -13.32
C THR A 106 5.46 -17.75 -12.19
N VAL A 107 5.46 -16.48 -11.78
CA VAL A 107 6.25 -16.02 -10.63
C VAL A 107 5.73 -16.61 -9.33
N SER A 108 4.41 -16.70 -9.17
CA SER A 108 3.77 -17.34 -8.01
C SER A 108 4.18 -18.81 -7.89
N LYS A 109 4.25 -19.57 -9.00
CA LYS A 109 4.80 -20.95 -8.97
C LYS A 109 6.25 -20.99 -8.47
N ARG A 110 7.08 -20.02 -8.85
CA ARG A 110 8.48 -19.91 -8.37
C ARG A 110 8.55 -19.52 -6.89
N LEU A 111 7.61 -18.70 -6.40
CA LEU A 111 7.47 -18.39 -4.99
C LEU A 111 7.06 -19.61 -4.16
N HIS A 112 6.13 -20.42 -4.65
CA HIS A 112 5.76 -21.69 -4.01
C HIS A 112 6.96 -22.63 -3.95
N ARG A 113 7.70 -22.78 -5.07
CA ARG A 113 8.96 -23.54 -5.10
C ARG A 113 9.99 -23.04 -4.08
N MET A 114 10.12 -21.72 -3.90
CA MET A 114 11.00 -21.14 -2.90
C MET A 114 10.57 -21.54 -1.48
N LYS A 115 9.27 -21.43 -1.17
CA LYS A 115 8.71 -21.83 0.14
C LYS A 115 8.84 -23.33 0.40
N GLU A 116 8.68 -24.18 -0.62
CA GLU A 116 8.94 -25.62 -0.53
C GLU A 116 10.40 -25.90 -0.16
N LEU A 117 11.36 -25.24 -0.82
CA LEU A 117 12.78 -25.41 -0.52
C LEU A 117 13.14 -24.91 0.88
N GLN A 118 12.52 -23.82 1.35
CA GLN A 118 12.67 -23.33 2.72
C GLN A 118 12.10 -24.32 3.74
N ALA A 119 10.94 -24.90 3.46
CA ALA A 119 10.32 -25.91 4.33
C ALA A 119 11.15 -27.22 4.39
N MET A 120 11.72 -27.65 3.25
CA MET A 120 12.65 -28.78 3.22
C MET A 120 13.93 -28.50 4.02
N ASP A 121 14.45 -27.28 3.96
CA ASP A 121 15.67 -26.91 4.69
C ASP A 121 15.46 -26.78 6.20
N ALA A 122 14.24 -26.40 6.60
CA ALA A 122 13.86 -26.27 8.01
C ALA A 122 13.48 -27.61 8.69
N ALA A 123 13.14 -28.64 7.92
CA ALA A 123 12.79 -29.95 8.45
C ALA A 123 14.05 -30.74 8.84
N GLU A 124 14.04 -31.39 10.02
CA GLU A 124 15.19 -32.17 10.52
C GLU A 124 15.65 -33.27 9.53
N ASP A 125 14.70 -33.92 8.84
CA ASP A 125 14.96 -34.97 7.84
C ASP A 125 14.78 -34.51 6.38
N GLY A 126 14.69 -33.20 6.11
CA GLY A 126 14.27 -32.69 4.79
C GLY A 126 15.23 -32.97 3.62
N TYR A 127 16.45 -33.43 3.92
CA TYR A 127 17.46 -33.87 2.94
C TYR A 127 17.80 -35.36 3.03
N GLU A 128 17.10 -36.12 3.87
CA GLU A 128 17.34 -37.54 4.02
C GLU A 128 17.18 -38.28 2.68
N GLY A 129 18.09 -39.22 2.40
CA GLY A 129 18.11 -39.97 1.14
C GLY A 129 18.68 -39.23 -0.08
N ARG A 130 19.12 -37.96 0.05
CA ARG A 130 19.75 -37.20 -1.06
C ARG A 130 21.27 -37.22 -1.00
N THR A 131 21.91 -37.16 -2.17
CA THR A 131 23.37 -37.06 -2.26
C THR A 131 23.86 -35.65 -1.91
N LYS A 132 25.11 -35.53 -1.42
CA LYS A 132 25.73 -34.22 -1.11
C LYS A 132 25.70 -33.25 -2.31
N LYS A 133 25.78 -33.76 -3.53
CA LYS A 133 25.71 -32.96 -4.76
C LYS A 133 24.30 -32.39 -4.98
N GLU A 134 23.26 -33.19 -4.74
CA GLU A 134 21.87 -32.74 -4.86
C GLU A 134 21.52 -31.71 -3.80
N ILE A 135 21.95 -31.94 -2.55
CA ILE A 135 21.78 -30.97 -1.46
C ILE A 135 22.40 -29.63 -1.86
N LEU A 136 23.64 -29.63 -2.34
CA LEU A 136 24.31 -28.41 -2.80
C LEU A 136 23.55 -27.70 -3.93
N MET A 137 22.97 -28.44 -4.88
CA MET A 137 22.17 -27.86 -5.97
C MET A 137 20.88 -27.23 -5.45
N LEU A 138 20.19 -27.88 -4.51
CA LEU A 138 18.97 -27.36 -3.88
C LEU A 138 19.26 -26.12 -3.04
N THR A 139 20.33 -26.12 -2.25
CA THR A 139 20.75 -24.93 -1.49
C THR A 139 21.07 -23.75 -2.41
N ARG A 140 21.72 -23.99 -3.56
CA ARG A 140 21.98 -22.97 -4.57
C ARG A 140 20.69 -22.46 -5.23
N GLU A 141 19.76 -23.35 -5.52
CA GLU A 141 18.43 -23.00 -6.05
C GLU A 141 17.69 -22.09 -5.05
N ARG A 142 17.61 -22.50 -3.77
CA ARG A 142 16.99 -21.73 -2.68
C ARG A 142 17.62 -20.36 -2.53
N THR A 143 18.94 -20.29 -2.37
CA THR A 143 19.69 -19.03 -2.20
C THR A 143 19.46 -18.07 -3.38
N LYS A 144 19.38 -18.59 -4.61
CA LYS A 144 19.11 -17.78 -5.80
C LYS A 144 17.68 -17.26 -5.82
N LEU A 145 16.70 -18.09 -5.44
CA LEU A 145 15.29 -17.69 -5.37
C LEU A 145 15.07 -16.66 -4.27
N GLU A 146 15.59 -16.90 -3.06
CA GLU A 146 15.50 -15.97 -1.92
C GLU A 146 16.07 -14.60 -2.26
N ARG A 147 17.24 -14.57 -2.92
CA ARG A 147 17.87 -13.32 -3.34
C ARG A 147 17.02 -12.52 -4.33
N VAL A 148 16.22 -13.16 -5.18
CA VAL A 148 15.48 -12.45 -6.23
C VAL A 148 14.03 -12.18 -5.85
N LEU A 149 13.41 -13.13 -5.16
CA LEU A 149 11.97 -13.15 -4.86
C LEU A 149 11.65 -13.00 -3.38
N GLY A 150 12.66 -12.90 -2.50
CA GLY A 150 12.46 -12.80 -1.05
C GLY A 150 11.57 -11.64 -0.65
N GLY A 151 11.80 -10.44 -1.20
CA GLY A 151 10.98 -9.26 -0.88
C GLY A 151 9.54 -9.30 -1.42
N ILE A 152 9.17 -10.29 -2.23
CA ILE A 152 7.80 -10.51 -2.72
C ILE A 152 7.20 -11.84 -2.23
N SER A 153 7.81 -12.47 -1.22
CA SER A 153 7.37 -13.77 -0.67
C SER A 153 5.92 -13.78 -0.19
N ASP A 154 5.48 -12.65 0.35
CA ASP A 154 4.19 -12.50 1.01
C ASP A 154 3.12 -11.94 0.07
N MET A 155 3.49 -11.63 -1.18
CA MET A 155 2.55 -11.16 -2.19
C MET A 155 1.68 -12.30 -2.71
N THR A 156 0.38 -12.18 -2.49
CA THR A 156 -0.64 -13.10 -3.04
C THR A 156 -1.29 -12.55 -4.31
N ARG A 157 -1.28 -11.23 -4.48
CA ARG A 157 -1.87 -10.50 -5.62
C ARG A 157 -0.92 -9.44 -6.14
N VAL A 158 -1.17 -8.97 -7.35
CA VAL A 158 -0.46 -7.83 -7.95
C VAL A 158 -0.63 -6.57 -7.09
N PRO A 159 0.40 -5.70 -7.03
CA PRO A 159 0.37 -4.50 -6.21
C PRO A 159 -0.60 -3.46 -6.78
N SER A 160 -1.05 -2.55 -5.92
CA SER A 160 -1.95 -1.46 -6.30
C SER A 160 -1.21 -0.25 -6.86
N ALA A 161 0.03 -0.02 -6.44
CA ALA A 161 0.92 0.99 -6.99
C ALA A 161 2.38 0.54 -6.90
N LEU A 162 3.25 1.17 -7.70
CA LEU A 162 4.70 0.97 -7.64
C LEU A 162 5.41 2.22 -7.14
N TRP A 163 6.43 2.03 -6.31
CA TRP A 163 7.47 3.00 -6.02
C TRP A 163 8.76 2.56 -6.71
N ILE A 164 9.30 3.38 -7.62
CA ILE A 164 10.47 3.03 -8.43
C ILE A 164 11.59 4.06 -8.25
N VAL A 165 12.80 3.58 -8.00
CA VAL A 165 14.03 4.40 -8.06
C VAL A 165 14.69 4.16 -9.41
N ASP A 166 14.91 5.23 -10.19
CA ASP A 166 15.51 5.22 -11.54
C ASP A 166 14.64 4.50 -12.60
N THR A 167 13.82 5.26 -13.33
CA THR A 167 12.94 4.67 -14.37
C THR A 167 13.69 4.11 -15.59
N ASN A 168 14.88 4.63 -15.90
CA ASN A 168 15.67 4.16 -17.04
C ASN A 168 16.25 2.78 -16.76
N LYS A 169 16.76 2.59 -15.54
CA LYS A 169 17.30 1.30 -15.11
C LYS A 169 16.17 0.27 -14.92
N GLU A 170 15.00 0.70 -14.45
CA GLU A 170 13.83 -0.13 -14.14
C GLU A 170 12.76 -0.09 -15.25
N HIS A 171 13.12 0.21 -16.50
CA HIS A 171 12.19 0.38 -17.62
C HIS A 171 11.24 -0.82 -17.85
N ILE A 172 11.68 -2.04 -17.53
CA ILE A 172 10.82 -3.24 -17.64
C ILE A 172 9.69 -3.19 -16.62
N ALA A 173 9.98 -2.78 -15.38
CA ALA A 173 8.97 -2.64 -14.33
C ALA A 173 7.94 -1.57 -14.70
N VAL A 174 8.41 -0.41 -15.18
CA VAL A 174 7.54 0.67 -15.66
C VAL A 174 6.66 0.20 -16.81
N SER A 175 7.23 -0.50 -17.81
CA SER A 175 6.50 -1.00 -18.97
C SER A 175 5.44 -2.04 -18.60
N GLU A 176 5.74 -2.92 -17.64
CA GLU A 176 4.78 -3.90 -17.13
C GLU A 176 3.64 -3.24 -16.33
N ALA A 177 3.97 -2.23 -15.53
CA ALA A 177 2.98 -1.45 -14.79
C ALA A 177 2.01 -0.75 -15.73
N HIS A 178 2.52 -0.12 -16.79
CA HIS A 178 1.71 0.53 -17.82
C HIS A 178 0.75 -0.43 -18.50
N LYS A 179 1.22 -1.64 -18.87
CA LYS A 179 0.36 -2.65 -19.49
C LYS A 179 -0.80 -3.09 -18.61
N LEU A 180 -0.62 -3.06 -17.29
CA LEU A 180 -1.63 -3.44 -16.32
C LEU A 180 -2.40 -2.25 -15.72
N ASN A 181 -2.15 -1.03 -16.22
CA ASN A 181 -2.70 0.21 -15.68
C ASN A 181 -2.43 0.39 -14.16
N ILE A 182 -1.28 -0.09 -13.69
CA ILE A 182 -0.85 0.11 -12.31
C ILE A 182 -0.14 1.48 -12.24
N PRO A 183 -0.60 2.41 -11.37
CA PRO A 183 0.01 3.71 -11.23
C PRO A 183 1.44 3.61 -10.69
N VAL A 184 2.33 4.42 -11.28
CA VAL A 184 3.75 4.48 -10.94
C VAL A 184 4.08 5.81 -10.27
N VAL A 185 4.71 5.71 -9.10
CA VAL A 185 5.39 6.79 -8.40
C VAL A 185 6.88 6.54 -8.55
N ALA A 186 7.65 7.52 -9.02
CA ALA A 186 9.08 7.29 -9.24
C ALA A 186 9.96 8.52 -9.01
N VAL A 187 11.20 8.26 -8.59
CA VAL A 187 12.27 9.26 -8.59
C VAL A 187 12.76 9.46 -10.01
N LEU A 188 12.71 10.70 -10.49
CA LEU A 188 13.15 11.09 -11.82
C LEU A 188 14.38 11.98 -11.76
N ASP A 189 15.50 11.46 -12.26
CA ASP A 189 16.65 12.28 -12.60
C ASP A 189 16.49 12.85 -14.02
N THR A 190 17.33 13.80 -14.36
CA THR A 190 17.46 14.54 -15.61
C THR A 190 17.53 13.71 -16.88
N ASN A 191 17.90 12.42 -16.81
CA ASN A 191 17.96 11.49 -17.95
C ASN A 191 16.65 10.71 -18.18
N CYS A 192 15.71 10.73 -17.24
CA CYS A 192 14.47 9.97 -17.29
C CYS A 192 13.40 10.66 -18.16
N ASP A 193 12.45 9.90 -18.71
CA ASP A 193 11.26 10.49 -19.36
C ASP A 193 10.17 10.72 -18.29
N PRO A 194 9.71 11.97 -18.07
CA PRO A 194 8.67 12.21 -17.08
C PRO A 194 7.27 11.77 -17.50
N ASP A 195 7.03 11.50 -18.78
CA ASP A 195 5.69 11.16 -19.26
C ASP A 195 5.33 9.68 -19.00
N VAL A 196 6.31 8.83 -18.67
CA VAL A 196 6.07 7.42 -18.32
C VAL A 196 5.70 7.22 -16.85
N VAL A 197 5.57 8.29 -16.06
CA VAL A 197 5.29 8.21 -14.62
C VAL A 197 4.07 9.04 -14.27
N ASN A 198 3.15 8.47 -13.50
CA ASN A 198 1.92 9.15 -13.09
C ASN A 198 2.19 10.20 -12.01
N PHE A 199 3.02 9.84 -11.02
CA PHE A 199 3.40 10.71 -9.92
C PHE A 199 4.94 10.88 -9.91
N PRO A 200 5.48 11.75 -10.77
CA PRO A 200 6.91 11.95 -10.90
C PRO A 200 7.46 12.74 -9.71
N ILE A 201 8.56 12.30 -9.11
CA ILE A 201 9.29 13.06 -8.09
C ILE A 201 10.66 13.45 -8.66
N PRO A 202 10.86 14.70 -9.10
CA PRO A 202 12.16 15.15 -9.59
C PRO A 202 13.22 15.07 -8.49
N GLY A 203 14.30 14.32 -8.71
CA GLY A 203 15.35 14.16 -7.71
C GLY A 203 16.48 13.24 -8.14
N ASN A 204 17.57 13.27 -7.37
CA ASN A 204 18.76 12.46 -7.59
C ASN A 204 18.53 10.98 -7.28
N ASP A 205 18.83 10.11 -8.24
CA ASP A 205 18.73 8.64 -8.11
C ASP A 205 20.09 7.92 -7.95
N ASP A 206 21.20 8.66 -7.93
CA ASP A 206 22.57 8.15 -7.80
C ASP A 206 23.09 8.22 -6.36
N ALA A 207 22.62 9.21 -5.58
CA ALA A 207 23.07 9.42 -4.21
C ALA A 207 22.28 8.57 -3.21
N ILE A 208 22.98 7.75 -2.42
CA ILE A 208 22.39 6.92 -1.35
C ILE A 208 21.53 7.77 -0.41
N ARG A 209 22.05 8.91 0.06
CA ARG A 209 21.31 9.81 0.97
C ARG A 209 20.03 10.35 0.36
N SER A 210 20.04 10.70 -0.92
CA SER A 210 18.85 11.16 -1.66
C SER A 210 17.79 10.07 -1.70
N ILE A 211 18.18 8.87 -2.14
CA ILE A 211 17.27 7.71 -2.26
C ILE A 211 16.71 7.31 -0.90
N SER A 212 17.52 7.30 0.15
CA SER A 212 17.08 7.02 1.52
C SER A 212 16.06 8.04 2.00
N VAL A 213 16.31 9.35 1.81
CA VAL A 213 15.36 10.39 2.23
C VAL A 213 14.04 10.27 1.47
N LEU A 214 14.09 10.12 0.14
CA LEU A 214 12.88 10.00 -0.69
C LEU A 214 12.10 8.72 -0.37
N SER A 215 12.78 7.58 -0.23
CA SER A 215 12.14 6.31 0.14
C SER A 215 11.53 6.38 1.54
N ARG A 216 12.19 7.07 2.49
CA ARG A 216 11.67 7.32 3.83
C ARG A 216 10.42 8.18 3.83
N ILE A 217 10.34 9.20 2.98
CA ILE A 217 9.14 10.04 2.85
C ILE A 217 7.95 9.19 2.39
N ILE A 218 8.16 8.34 1.38
CA ILE A 218 7.13 7.46 0.84
C ILE A 218 6.74 6.38 1.85
N SER A 219 7.69 5.79 2.58
CA SER A 219 7.40 4.82 3.63
C SER A 219 6.62 5.46 4.79
N SER A 220 6.93 6.70 5.19
CA SER A 220 6.11 7.44 6.15
C SER A 220 4.70 7.73 5.65
N ALA A 221 4.51 7.91 4.33
CA ALA A 221 3.17 8.03 3.73
C ALA A 221 2.38 6.71 3.84
N VAL A 222 3.07 5.57 3.64
CA VAL A 222 2.49 4.23 3.85
C VAL A 222 2.05 4.05 5.31
N GLU A 223 2.91 4.39 6.28
CA GLU A 223 2.58 4.31 7.71
C GLU A 223 1.35 5.18 8.06
N ALA A 224 1.30 6.41 7.54
CA ALA A 224 0.16 7.30 7.73
C ALA A 224 -1.13 6.72 7.10
N GLY A 225 -1.04 6.11 5.92
CA GLY A 225 -2.16 5.43 5.27
C GLY A 225 -2.67 4.23 6.07
N LYS A 226 -1.75 3.39 6.60
CA LYS A 226 -2.11 2.25 7.47
C LYS A 226 -2.83 2.70 8.73
N LYS A 227 -2.34 3.76 9.37
CA LYS A 227 -2.98 4.35 10.55
C LYS A 227 -4.36 4.91 10.24
N ALA A 228 -4.51 5.65 9.13
CA ALA A 228 -5.80 6.16 8.72
C ALA A 228 -6.82 5.04 8.45
N ARG A 229 -6.36 3.91 7.91
CA ARG A 229 -7.19 2.71 7.72
C ARG A 229 -7.63 2.12 9.06
N SER A 230 -6.70 1.89 9.99
CA SER A 230 -7.05 1.35 11.31
C SER A 230 -8.01 2.25 12.06
N ASP A 231 -7.84 3.57 11.97
CA ASP A 231 -8.72 4.54 12.62
C ASP A 231 -10.14 4.49 12.03
N ARG A 232 -10.28 4.33 10.71
CA ARG A 232 -11.58 4.14 10.04
C ARG A 232 -12.24 2.82 10.42
N GLU A 233 -11.48 1.72 10.47
CA GLU A 233 -11.98 0.41 10.89
C GLU A 233 -12.45 0.44 12.36
N LEU A 234 -11.71 1.11 13.25
CA LEU A 234 -12.10 1.32 14.65
C LEU A 234 -13.34 2.21 14.79
N ALA A 235 -13.48 3.25 13.95
CA ALA A 235 -14.67 4.11 13.95
C ALA A 235 -15.92 3.35 13.50
N ALA A 236 -15.83 2.59 12.40
CA ALA A 236 -16.92 1.75 11.92
C ALA A 236 -17.32 0.65 12.92
N ALA A 237 -16.34 0.07 13.62
CA ALA A 237 -16.60 -0.88 14.70
C ALA A 237 -17.31 -0.24 15.90
N LYS A 238 -17.05 1.04 16.20
CA LYS A 238 -17.73 1.78 17.27
C LYS A 238 -19.14 2.21 16.87
N GLU A 239 -19.35 2.59 15.62
CA GLU A 239 -20.70 2.93 15.10
C GLU A 239 -21.60 1.68 15.07
N SER A 240 -21.12 0.55 14.56
CA SER A 240 -21.87 -0.72 14.60
C SER A 240 -22.11 -1.25 16.03
N ALA A 241 -21.19 -1.01 16.97
CA ALA A 241 -21.40 -1.29 18.40
C ALA A 241 -22.37 -0.30 19.08
N GLY A 242 -22.53 0.90 18.53
CA GLY A 242 -23.49 1.91 18.98
C GLY A 242 -24.90 1.66 18.44
N GLU A 243 -25.01 1.28 17.17
CA GLU A 243 -26.26 0.87 16.52
C GLU A 243 -26.81 -0.42 17.12
N SER A 244 -25.98 -1.42 17.43
CA SER A 244 -26.44 -2.63 18.14
C SER A 244 -26.92 -2.35 19.57
N LYS A 245 -26.39 -1.32 20.24
CA LYS A 245 -26.95 -0.85 21.52
C LYS A 245 -28.25 -0.06 21.34
N ALA A 246 -28.36 0.73 20.27
CA ALA A 246 -29.56 1.49 19.94
C ALA A 246 -30.72 0.57 19.49
N GLU A 247 -30.45 -0.44 18.65
CA GLU A 247 -31.40 -1.49 18.28
C GLU A 247 -31.79 -2.35 19.48
N ALA A 248 -30.85 -2.73 20.36
CA ALA A 248 -31.21 -3.45 21.59
C ALA A 248 -32.08 -2.60 22.53
N THR A 249 -31.89 -1.28 22.60
CA THR A 249 -32.79 -0.37 23.34
C THR A 249 -34.13 -0.13 22.65
N GLU A 250 -34.19 -0.13 21.31
CA GLU A 250 -35.46 -0.04 20.57
C GLU A 250 -36.26 -1.34 20.63
N GLU A 251 -35.60 -2.50 20.60
CA GLU A 251 -36.25 -3.80 20.68
C GLU A 251 -36.75 -4.06 22.11
N THR A 252 -35.98 -3.68 23.14
CA THR A 252 -36.47 -3.70 24.53
C THR A 252 -37.60 -2.70 24.78
N ALA A 253 -37.56 -1.50 24.19
CA ALA A 253 -38.66 -0.54 24.28
C ALA A 253 -39.92 -1.01 23.51
N LYS A 254 -39.78 -1.67 22.36
CA LYS A 254 -40.91 -2.26 21.62
C LYS A 254 -41.53 -3.45 22.35
N VAL A 255 -40.71 -4.26 23.05
CA VAL A 255 -41.19 -5.36 23.90
C VAL A 255 -41.88 -4.83 25.17
N GLU A 256 -41.37 -3.77 25.81
CA GLU A 256 -42.04 -3.13 26.95
C GLU A 256 -43.35 -2.44 26.57
N VAL A 257 -43.43 -1.82 25.38
CA VAL A 257 -44.67 -1.21 24.88
C VAL A 257 -45.69 -2.29 24.52
N ALA A 258 -45.29 -3.41 23.89
CA ALA A 258 -46.19 -4.53 23.60
C ALA A 258 -46.72 -5.20 24.89
N ALA A 259 -45.87 -5.41 25.89
CA ALA A 259 -46.27 -5.97 27.19
C ALA A 259 -47.24 -5.05 27.97
N LYS A 260 -47.16 -3.73 27.76
CA LYS A 260 -48.05 -2.75 28.40
C LYS A 260 -49.41 -2.63 27.68
N VAL A 261 -49.48 -2.98 26.39
CA VAL A 261 -50.74 -3.07 25.64
C VAL A 261 -51.51 -4.35 26.01
N GLU A 262 -50.84 -5.51 26.14
CA GLU A 262 -51.50 -6.74 26.64
C GLU A 262 -51.99 -6.60 28.10
N ALA A 263 -51.26 -5.87 28.95
CA ALA A 263 -51.68 -5.63 30.33
C ALA A 263 -52.86 -4.65 30.47
N THR A 264 -53.17 -3.86 29.43
CA THR A 264 -54.34 -2.97 29.42
C THR A 264 -55.58 -3.64 28.83
N GLU A 265 -55.42 -4.65 27.96
CA GLU A 265 -56.52 -5.51 27.50
C GLU A 265 -57.00 -6.50 28.58
N ALA A 266 -56.09 -7.03 29.41
CA ALA A 266 -56.45 -7.98 30.48
C ALA A 266 -57.21 -7.36 31.67
N VAL A 267 -57.20 -6.03 31.82
CA VAL A 267 -57.91 -5.32 32.91
C VAL A 267 -59.31 -4.87 32.50
N ALA A 268 -59.68 -4.96 31.21
CA ALA A 268 -61.00 -4.57 30.71
C ALA A 268 -62.05 -5.70 30.74
N GLU A 269 -61.68 -6.96 31.02
CA GLU A 269 -62.62 -8.12 30.95
C GLU A 269 -62.93 -8.77 32.31
N SER A 270 -62.83 -8.05 33.43
CA SER A 270 -63.41 -8.53 34.70
C SER A 270 -63.92 -7.42 35.62
N ALA A 271 -65.09 -6.87 35.28
CA ALA A 271 -65.99 -6.28 36.27
C ALA A 271 -67.46 -6.66 35.96
N PRO A 272 -68.29 -6.96 36.98
CA PRO A 272 -69.52 -7.74 36.83
C PRO A 272 -70.77 -6.87 36.54
N LYS A 273 -71.79 -7.54 35.98
CA LYS A 273 -73.13 -7.04 35.64
C LYS A 273 -73.96 -6.55 36.85
N GLU A 274 -74.75 -5.51 36.64
CA GLU A 274 -76.07 -5.32 37.28
C GLU A 274 -77.05 -4.60 36.33
N ASP A 275 -78.32 -5.00 36.42
CA ASP A 275 -79.46 -4.82 35.50
C ASP A 275 -80.04 -3.39 35.35
N ALA A 276 -80.64 -3.09 34.18
CA ALA A 276 -82.08 -2.71 34.04
C ALA A 276 -82.48 -2.22 32.62
N ALA A 277 -83.35 -3.01 31.98
CA ALA A 277 -84.50 -2.71 31.11
C ALA A 277 -84.64 -1.40 30.27
N ALA A 278 -84.93 -1.60 28.97
CA ALA A 278 -85.99 -1.02 28.09
C ALA A 278 -86.25 0.52 28.12
N SER A 279 -86.44 1.26 27.03
CA SER A 279 -87.07 1.04 25.71
C SER A 279 -86.94 2.32 24.86
N GLU A 280 -86.96 2.20 23.51
CA GLU A 280 -87.45 3.19 22.51
C GLU A 280 -86.74 4.57 22.43
N GLN A 281 -86.55 5.30 21.33
CA GLN A 281 -87.09 5.35 19.96
C GLN A 281 -86.11 6.23 19.12
N SER A 282 -86.01 5.92 17.82
CA SER A 282 -86.02 6.78 16.61
C SER A 282 -85.66 8.28 16.65
N ALA A 283 -84.88 8.71 15.63
CA ALA A 283 -84.89 10.00 14.88
C ALA A 283 -85.03 11.31 15.70
N GLU A 284 -84.14 12.29 15.60
CA GLU A 284 -83.80 13.13 14.43
C GLU A 284 -82.65 14.07 14.82
#